data_AF-A0A7S0ET35-F1
#
_entry.id   AF-A0A7S0ET35-F1
#
_cell.length_a   1.000
_cell.length_b   1.000
_cell.length_c   1.000
_cell.angle_alpha   90.00
_cell.angle_beta   90.00
_cell.angle_gamma   90.00
#
_symmetry.space_group_name_H-M   'P 1'
#
loop_
_entity.id
_entity.type
_entity.pdbx_description
1 polymer ?
#
loop_
_entity_poly.entity_id
_entity_poly.type
_entity_poly.pdbx_seq_one_letter_code
_entity_poly.pdbx_strand_id
1 'polypeptide(L)'
;ERGGREDTARLANLTGSECPNEDGATDFETLAGRGLKCKVKGVEVCVGNAAFMHDVGAVWTKDGQGKRAGDWANETIAEWESQGCTVVLVSIQGMIIGCLALSDPV
;
A
#
# COMPACT_ATOMS: atom_id res chain seq x y z
N GLU A 1 -46.96 0.36 -19.06
CA GLU A 1 -46.58 1.80 -19.11
C GLU A 1 -45.93 2.19 -17.79
N ARG A 2 -44.81 2.91 -17.86
CA ARG A 2 -44.11 3.71 -16.82
C ARG A 2 -43.59 2.90 -15.61
N GLY A 3 -42.30 2.83 -15.31
CA GLY A 3 -41.18 3.73 -15.59
C GLY A 3 -40.62 4.26 -14.25
N GLY A 4 -39.31 4.10 -14.03
CA GLY A 4 -38.56 4.70 -12.90
C GLY A 4 -37.62 3.68 -12.25
N ARG A 5 -36.41 3.44 -12.79
CA ARG A 5 -35.14 4.13 -12.44
C ARG A 5 -34.85 4.14 -10.95
N GLU A 6 -34.09 3.15 -10.46
CA GLU A 6 -33.14 3.30 -9.35
C GLU A 6 -32.08 2.19 -9.47
N ASP A 7 -31.15 2.33 -10.42
CA ASP A 7 -29.93 1.53 -10.41
C ASP A 7 -28.70 2.44 -10.49
N THR A 8 -28.18 2.68 -9.30
CA THR A 8 -26.74 2.62 -9.00
C THR A 8 -25.83 3.48 -9.88
N ALA A 9 -26.01 4.79 -9.74
CA ALA A 9 -24.93 5.75 -9.85
C ALA A 9 -23.80 5.42 -8.84
N ARG A 10 -22.85 4.55 -9.23
CA ARG A 10 -21.58 4.32 -8.54
C ARG A 10 -20.40 4.15 -9.50
N LEU A 11 -20.42 4.88 -10.61
CA LEU A 11 -19.32 4.87 -11.61
C LEU A 11 -18.72 6.25 -11.88
N ALA A 12 -18.97 7.24 -11.02
CA ALA A 12 -18.37 8.56 -11.14
C ALA A 12 -17.73 8.97 -9.81
N ASN A 13 -16.43 8.68 -9.66
CA ASN A 13 -15.51 9.42 -8.79
C ASN A 13 -14.05 9.11 -9.15
N LEU A 14 -13.74 9.09 -10.45
CA LEU A 14 -12.38 8.93 -10.97
C LEU A 14 -11.70 10.24 -11.40
N THR A 15 -12.33 11.40 -11.24
CA THR A 15 -11.68 12.68 -11.56
C THR A 15 -12.21 13.80 -10.69
N GLY A 16 -11.35 14.34 -9.82
CA GLY A 16 -11.44 15.70 -9.28
C GLY A 16 -12.69 16.03 -8.46
N SER A 17 -12.58 15.92 -7.14
CA SER A 17 -13.45 16.67 -6.23
C SER A 17 -12.61 17.12 -5.04
N GLU A 18 -12.38 18.42 -4.96
CA GLU A 18 -11.67 19.09 -3.87
C GLU A 18 -12.56 19.04 -2.62
N CYS A 19 -12.47 17.95 -1.88
CA CYS A 19 -12.86 17.93 -0.47
C CYS A 19 -11.73 18.61 0.31
N PRO A 20 -12.01 19.60 1.19
CA PRO A 20 -11.01 20.09 2.12
C PRO A 20 -10.73 18.98 3.14
N ASN A 21 -9.89 18.03 2.77
CA ASN A 21 -9.58 16.85 3.55
C ASN A 21 -8.36 17.14 4.41
N GLU A 22 -8.57 17.56 5.65
CA GLU A 22 -7.52 17.52 6.68
C GLU A 22 -7.11 16.07 7.05
N ASP A 23 -7.81 15.06 6.51
CA ASP A 23 -7.56 13.62 6.71
C ASP A 23 -7.03 12.88 5.46
N GLY A 24 -6.71 13.60 4.37
CA GLY A 24 -6.25 13.02 3.11
C GLY A 24 -4.77 12.64 3.11
N ALA A 25 -4.39 11.77 2.17
CA ALA A 25 -2.98 11.60 1.81
C ALA A 25 -2.51 12.79 0.95
N THR A 26 -1.31 13.29 1.22
CA THR A 26 -0.65 14.42 0.54
C THR A 26 0.77 14.04 0.12
N ASP A 27 1.48 14.92 -0.57
CA ASP A 27 2.88 14.74 -0.97
C ASP A 27 3.15 13.41 -1.71
N PHE A 28 2.27 13.07 -2.65
CA PHE A 28 2.41 11.84 -3.45
C PHE A 28 3.62 11.89 -4.37
N GLU A 29 4.51 10.92 -4.22
CA GLU A 29 5.62 10.62 -5.11
C GLU A 29 5.51 9.18 -5.61
N THR A 30 5.49 8.99 -6.92
CA THR A 30 5.42 7.66 -7.55
C THR A 30 6.73 7.35 -8.27
N LEU A 31 7.27 6.15 -8.01
CA LEU A 31 8.36 5.58 -8.77
C LEU A 31 7.81 4.40 -9.57
N ALA A 32 7.60 4.63 -10.86
CA ALA A 32 7.00 3.66 -11.76
C ALA A 32 7.70 2.29 -11.66
N GLY A 33 6.91 1.23 -11.46
CA GLY A 33 7.40 -0.15 -11.31
C GLY A 33 8.10 -0.44 -9.97
N ARG A 34 8.13 0.50 -9.02
CA ARG A 34 8.81 0.32 -7.72
C ARG A 34 7.89 0.53 -6.53
N GLY A 35 7.19 1.65 -6.48
CA GLY A 35 6.35 2.01 -5.33
C GLY A 35 5.84 3.44 -5.34
N LEU A 36 5.20 3.81 -4.25
CA LEU A 36 4.69 5.15 -3.96
C LEU A 36 5.09 5.56 -2.55
N LYS A 37 5.24 6.87 -2.35
CA LYS A 37 5.43 7.53 -1.07
C LYS A 37 4.41 8.66 -0.95
N CYS A 38 3.86 8.86 0.25
CA CYS A 38 2.97 9.97 0.55
C CYS A 38 3.06 10.33 2.04
N LYS A 39 2.29 11.33 2.46
CA LYS A 39 2.06 11.66 3.86
C LYS A 39 0.59 11.56 4.20
N VAL A 40 0.26 10.93 5.33
CA VAL A 40 -1.11 10.92 5.89
C VAL A 40 -1.03 11.61 7.24
N LYS A 41 -1.74 12.74 7.41
CA LYS A 41 -1.64 13.56 8.64
C LYS A 41 -0.20 13.93 9.00
N GLY A 42 0.64 14.22 8.00
CA GLY A 42 2.06 14.52 8.16
C GLY A 42 2.95 13.30 8.44
N VAL A 43 2.40 12.10 8.58
CA VAL A 43 3.13 10.85 8.78
C VAL A 43 3.51 10.27 7.42
N GLU A 44 4.81 10.02 7.20
CA GLU A 44 5.29 9.38 5.98
C GLU A 44 4.79 7.93 5.88
N VAL A 45 4.19 7.60 4.74
CA VAL A 45 3.74 6.26 4.37
C VAL A 45 4.36 5.89 3.03
N CYS A 46 4.93 4.69 2.93
CA CYS A 46 5.48 4.15 1.69
C CYS A 46 4.86 2.80 1.40
N VAL A 47 4.56 2.53 0.13
CA VAL A 47 4.07 1.23 -0.36
C VAL A 47 4.87 0.86 -1.61
N GLY A 48 5.45 -0.34 -1.66
CA GLY A 48 6.23 -0.75 -2.82
C GLY A 48 7.00 -2.04 -2.62
N ASN A 49 7.82 -2.41 -3.61
CA ASN A 49 8.61 -3.63 -3.55
C ASN A 49 9.80 -3.53 -2.57
N ALA A 50 10.49 -4.65 -2.34
CA ALA A 50 11.64 -4.72 -1.43
C ALA A 50 12.77 -3.75 -1.80
N ALA A 51 13.04 -3.57 -3.09
CA ALA A 51 14.07 -2.64 -3.55
C ALA A 51 13.72 -1.19 -3.24
N PHE A 52 12.45 -0.80 -3.38
CA PHE A 52 11.98 0.53 -2.97
C PHE A 52 12.11 0.74 -1.46
N MET A 53 11.74 -0.25 -0.65
CA MET A 53 11.88 -0.18 0.80
C MET A 53 13.34 -0.01 1.25
N HIS A 54 14.26 -0.71 0.60
CA HIS A 54 15.69 -0.52 0.83
C HIS A 54 16.14 0.91 0.53
N ASP A 55 15.71 1.48 -0.60
CA ASP A 55 16.11 2.82 -1.03
C ASP A 55 15.60 3.93 -0.10
N VAL A 56 14.40 3.79 0.45
CA VAL A 56 13.86 4.74 1.44
C VAL A 56 14.35 4.49 2.86
N GLY A 57 15.23 3.48 3.06
CA GLY A 57 15.79 3.13 4.36
C GLY A 57 14.77 2.47 5.30
N ALA A 58 13.70 1.89 4.77
CA ALA A 58 12.68 1.25 5.59
C ALA A 58 13.18 -0.07 6.19
N VAL A 59 12.89 -0.30 7.47
CA VAL A 59 13.35 -1.47 8.21
C VAL A 59 12.21 -2.20 8.91
N TRP A 60 12.28 -3.52 8.94
CA TRP A 60 11.40 -4.33 9.78
C TRP A 60 11.56 -3.99 11.25
N THR A 61 10.43 -3.87 11.95
CA THR A 61 10.37 -3.71 13.39
C THR A 61 11.03 -4.90 14.10
N LYS A 62 11.64 -4.62 15.25
CA LYS A 62 12.20 -5.63 16.14
C LYS A 62 11.24 -5.84 17.30
N ASP A 63 11.07 -7.09 17.71
CA ASP A 63 10.39 -7.39 18.97
C ASP A 63 11.31 -7.11 20.19
N GLY A 64 10.77 -7.31 21.40
CA GLY A 64 11.51 -7.11 22.65
C GLY A 64 12.70 -8.07 22.85
N GLN A 65 12.85 -9.08 22.01
CA GLN A 65 13.97 -10.03 22.00
C GLN A 65 14.97 -9.74 20.86
N GLY A 66 14.72 -8.71 20.05
CA GLY A 66 15.58 -8.29 18.95
C GLY A 66 15.35 -9.03 17.63
N LYS A 67 14.36 -9.93 17.56
CA LYS A 67 13.99 -10.64 16.32
C LYS A 67 13.22 -9.68 15.40
N ARG A 68 13.50 -9.72 14.08
CA ARG A 68 12.83 -8.84 13.12
C ARG A 68 11.55 -9.52 12.64
N ALA A 69 10.47 -8.75 12.51
CA ALA A 69 9.25 -9.24 11.85
C ALA A 69 9.54 -9.75 10.42
N GLY A 70 10.56 -9.19 9.77
CA GLY A 70 11.02 -9.59 8.43
C GLY A 70 11.51 -11.03 8.32
N ASP A 71 11.98 -11.64 9.41
CA ASP A 71 12.54 -13.00 9.37
C ASP A 71 11.46 -14.01 8.99
N TRP A 72 10.23 -13.82 9.50
CA TRP A 72 9.06 -14.61 9.10
C TRP A 72 8.43 -14.11 7.81
N ALA A 73 8.41 -12.79 7.61
CA ALA A 73 7.75 -12.20 6.44
C ALA A 73 8.36 -12.69 5.11
N ASN A 74 9.68 -12.90 5.05
CA ASN A 74 10.35 -13.34 3.82
C ASN A 74 9.84 -14.70 3.31
N GLU A 75 9.60 -15.65 4.22
CA GLU A 75 9.06 -16.97 3.84
C GLU A 75 7.63 -16.84 3.32
N THR A 76 6.78 -16.07 3.99
CA THR A 76 5.40 -15.81 3.57
C THR A 76 5.33 -15.05 2.24
N ILE A 77 6.20 -14.06 2.04
CA ILE A 77 6.29 -13.31 0.79
C ILE A 77 6.66 -14.25 -0.37
N ALA A 78 7.71 -15.07 -0.18
CA ALA A 78 8.14 -16.02 -1.19
C ALA A 78 7.04 -17.06 -1.52
N GLU A 79 6.29 -17.52 -0.51
CA GLU A 79 5.15 -18.40 -0.72
C GLU A 79 4.07 -17.74 -1.58
N TRP A 80 3.66 -16.52 -1.27
CA TRP A 80 2.65 -15.81 -2.06
C TRP A 80 3.11 -15.50 -3.49
N GLU A 81 4.36 -15.07 -3.67
CA GLU A 81 4.93 -14.87 -5.00
C GLU A 81 4.94 -16.17 -5.81
N SER A 82 5.21 -17.33 -5.18
CA SER A 82 5.14 -18.64 -5.85
C SER A 82 3.74 -19.04 -6.30
N GLN A 83 2.70 -18.45 -5.68
CA GLN A 83 1.30 -18.62 -6.05
C GLN A 83 0.85 -17.62 -7.12
N GLY A 84 1.78 -16.80 -7.64
CA GLY A 84 1.50 -15.80 -8.67
C GLY A 84 0.95 -14.48 -8.14
N CYS A 85 0.98 -14.25 -6.82
CA CYS A 85 0.61 -12.96 -6.25
C CYS A 85 1.72 -11.92 -6.45
N THR A 86 1.33 -10.68 -6.71
CA THR A 86 2.25 -9.54 -6.56
C THR A 86 2.27 -9.12 -5.11
N VAL A 87 3.45 -9.12 -4.48
CA VAL A 87 3.58 -8.71 -3.07
C VAL A 87 4.21 -7.32 -2.97
N VAL A 88 3.57 -6.43 -2.20
CA VAL A 88 4.09 -5.10 -1.86
C VAL A 88 4.25 -4.97 -0.36
N LEU A 89 5.32 -4.30 0.07
CA LEU A 89 5.57 -3.95 1.46
C LEU A 89 4.90 -2.61 1.79
N VAL A 90 4.58 -2.41 3.06
CA VAL A 90 4.04 -1.15 3.58
C VAL A 90 4.91 -0.68 4.74
N SER A 91 5.30 0.60 4.74
CA SER A 91 6.02 1.21 5.84
C SER A 91 5.41 2.51 6.32
N ILE A 92 5.56 2.79 7.62
CA ILE A 92 5.18 4.05 8.28
C ILE A 92 6.43 4.61 8.97
N GLN A 93 6.80 5.86 8.66
CA GLN A 93 8.02 6.51 9.20
C GLN A 93 9.28 5.64 9.10
N GLY A 94 9.52 5.04 7.92
CA GLY A 94 10.67 4.14 7.71
C GLY A 94 10.61 2.81 8.46
N MET A 95 9.47 2.45 9.07
CA MET A 95 9.28 1.13 9.69
C MET A 95 8.34 0.29 8.83
N ILE A 96 8.82 -0.85 8.34
CA ILE A 96 7.96 -1.81 7.62
C ILE A 96 6.99 -2.43 8.62
N ILE A 97 5.70 -2.22 8.39
CA ILE A 97 4.61 -2.68 9.26
C ILE A 97 3.93 -3.95 8.73
N GLY A 98 4.18 -4.32 7.47
CA GLY A 98 3.59 -5.50 6.87
C GLY A 98 3.73 -5.53 5.36
N CYS A 99 2.98 -6.43 4.74
CA CYS A 99 2.92 -6.61 3.30
C CYS A 99 1.50 -6.97 2.85
N LEU A 100 1.22 -6.72 1.58
CA LEU A 100 -0.05 -7.04 0.91
C LEU A 100 0.27 -7.95 -0.28
N ALA A 101 -0.42 -9.08 -0.37
CA ALA A 101 -0.45 -9.91 -1.56
C ALA A 101 -1.65 -9.52 -2.43
N LEU A 102 -1.37 -9.19 -3.69
CA LEU A 102 -2.35 -8.85 -4.71
C LEU A 102 -2.45 -10.03 -5.66
N SER A 103 -3.59 -10.73 -5.63
CA SER A 103 -3.95 -11.68 -6.66
C SER A 103 -4.70 -10.93 -7.76
N ASP A 104 -4.22 -10.98 -8.99
CA ASP A 104 -5.01 -10.51 -10.12
C ASP A 104 -6.18 -11.49 -10.35
N PRO A 105 -7.45 -11.03 -10.30
CA PRO A 105 -8.54 -11.84 -10.79
C PRO A 105 -8.38 -11.97 -12.30
N VAL A 106 -8.04 -13.18 -12.75
CA VAL A 106 -8.03 -13.56 -14.17
C VAL A 106 -9.46 -13.79 -14.65
#